data_AF-A0A258CJB3-F1
#
_entry.id   AF-A0A258CJB3-F1
#
_cell.length_a   1.000
_cell.length_b   1.000
_cell.length_c   1.000
_cell.angle_alpha   90.00
_cell.angle_beta   90.00
_cell.angle_gamma   90.00
#
_symmetry.space_group_name_H-M   'P 1'
#
loop_
_entity.id
_entity.type
_entity.pdbx_description
1 polymer ?
#
loop_
_entity_poly.entity_id
_entity_poly.type
_entity_poly.pdbx_seq_one_letter_code
_entity_poly.pdbx_strand_id
1 'polypeptide(L)' 'MTYTVTNAKPVPVTVDVVQAGLDNWWSDTRVPSESIPGKQRSADERVWQVTVPANGETVLTAQIDTRY' A
#
# COMPACT_ATOMS: atom_id res chain seq x y z
N MET A 1 -0.79 -7.76 5.46
CA MET A 1 -1.24 -6.43 5.94
C MET A 1 -2.55 -6.07 5.24
N THR A 2 -3.43 -5.34 5.93
CA THR A 2 -4.74 -4.90 5.43
C THR A 2 -4.99 -3.46 5.83
N TYR A 3 -5.37 -2.61 4.88
CA TYR A 3 -5.67 -1.20 5.07
C TYR A 3 -7.07 -0.90 4.57
N THR A 4 -7.91 -0.32 5.42
CA THR A 4 -9.20 0.25 5.01
C THR A 4 -9.01 1.75 4.80
N VAL A 5 -9.14 2.19 3.55
CA VAL A 5 -9.02 3.61 3.19
C VAL A 5 -10.42 4.15 2.92
N THR A 6 -10.87 5.12 3.73
CA THR A 6 -12.20 5.71 3.63
C THR A 6 -12.12 7.14 3.09
N ASN A 7 -13.12 7.53 2.30
CA ASN A 7 -13.25 8.86 1.72
C ASN A 7 -14.62 9.45 2.03
N ALA A 8 -14.66 10.45 2.89
CA ALA A 8 -15.89 11.18 3.25
C ALA A 8 -16.21 12.35 2.29
N LYS A 9 -15.42 12.57 1.23
CA LYS A 9 -15.71 13.63 0.26
C LYS A 9 -16.85 13.20 -0.68
N PRO A 10 -17.62 14.15 -1.23
CA PRO A 10 -18.68 13.87 -2.20
C PRO A 10 -18.15 13.55 -3.61
N VAL A 11 -16.83 13.44 -3.77
CA VAL A 11 -16.16 13.08 -5.04
C VAL A 11 -15.14 11.97 -4.79
N PRO A 12 -14.87 11.09 -5.76
CA PRO A 12 -13.80 10.10 -5.66
C PRO A 12 -12.44 10.77 -5.48
N VAL A 13 -11.54 10.11 -4.74
CA VAL A 13 -10.16 10.56 -4.55
C VAL A 13 -9.18 9.41 -4.73
N THR A 14 -7.95 9.74 -5.13
CA THR A 14 -6.82 8.81 -5.09
C THR A 14 -5.96 9.14 -3.88
N VAL A 15 -5.70 8.15 -3.05
CA VAL A 15 -4.85 8.26 -1.86
C VAL A 15 -3.57 7.47 -2.11
N ASP A 16 -2.42 8.14 -1.96
CA ASP A 16 -1.14 7.45 -1.90
C ASP A 16 -0.99 6.81 -0.52
N VAL A 17 -1.08 5.49 -0.46
CA VAL A 17 -0.74 4.71 0.74
C VAL A 17 0.73 4.31 0.64
N VAL A 18 1.54 4.76 1.59
CA VAL A 18 3.00 4.51 1.60
C VAL A 18 3.33 3.59 2.78
N GLN A 19 3.96 2.45 2.48
CA GLN A 19 4.62 1.61 3.48
C GLN A 19 6.13 1.87 3.40
N ALA A 20 6.67 2.48 4.44
CA ALA A 20 8.10 2.65 4.67
C ALA A 20 8.64 1.57 5.62
N GLY A 21 9.94 1.58 5.90
CA GLY A 21 10.57 0.61 6.80
C GLY A 21 10.70 -0.79 6.20
N LEU A 22 10.77 -0.89 4.87
CA LEU A 22 10.98 -2.14 4.15
C LEU A 22 12.46 -2.47 3.94
N ASP A 23 13.36 -1.50 4.10
CA ASP A 23 14.79 -1.76 3.99
C ASP A 23 15.34 -2.25 5.32
N ASN A 24 16.19 -3.26 5.26
CA ASN A 24 16.83 -3.88 6.41
C ASN A 24 18.25 -4.29 6.04
N TRP A 25 19.02 -4.80 7.01
CA TRP A 25 20.43 -5.20 6.81
C TRP A 25 20.66 -6.19 5.66
N TRP A 26 19.62 -6.91 5.23
CA TRP A 26 19.70 -7.95 4.19
C TRP A 26 19.02 -7.55 2.88
N SER A 27 18.32 -6.40 2.85
CA SER A 27 17.52 -5.88 1.72
C SER A 27 16.68 -6.95 0.99
N ASP A 28 16.18 -7.95 1.72
CA ASP A 28 15.42 -9.10 1.19
C ASP A 28 13.94 -8.97 1.58
N THR A 29 13.33 -7.88 1.15
CA THR A 29 11.89 -7.63 1.31
C THR A 29 11.17 -7.95 0.01
N ARG A 30 10.10 -8.74 0.10
CA ARG A 30 9.32 -9.20 -1.06
C ARG A 30 7.85 -8.89 -0.87
N VAL A 31 7.18 -8.56 -1.97
CA VAL A 31 5.74 -8.32 -2.03
C VAL A 31 5.12 -9.33 -3.00
N PRO A 32 4.90 -10.59 -2.57
CA PRO A 32 4.45 -11.65 -3.47
C PRO A 32 2.98 -11.53 -3.89
N SER A 33 2.16 -10.79 -3.12
CA SER A 33 0.74 -10.60 -3.40
C SER A 33 0.26 -9.25 -2.89
N GLU A 34 -0.52 -8.57 -3.72
CA GLU A 34 -1.15 -7.28 -3.42
C GLU A 34 -2.47 -7.16 -4.20
N SER A 35 -3.53 -6.62 -3.58
CA SER A 35 -4.83 -6.45 -4.23
C SER A 35 -4.84 -5.30 -5.25
N ILE A 36 -3.96 -4.33 -5.04
CA ILE A 36 -3.72 -3.21 -5.96
C ILE A 36 -2.22 -3.22 -6.26
N PRO A 37 -1.80 -3.19 -7.53
CA PRO A 37 -0.39 -3.11 -7.88
C PRO A 37 0.28 -1.87 -7.28
N GLY A 38 1.34 -2.09 -6.50
CA GLY A 38 2.16 -1.04 -5.93
C GLY A 38 3.34 -0.67 -6.83
N LYS A 39 3.96 0.46 -6.54
CA LYS A 39 5.25 0.85 -7.10
C LYS A 39 6.30 0.84 -5.99
N GLN A 40 7.42 0.17 -6.23
CA GLN A 40 8.60 0.26 -5.37
C GLN A 40 9.28 1.60 -5.67
N ARG A 41 9.35 2.50 -4.69
CA ARG A 41 9.99 3.82 -4.87
C ARG A 41 11.46 3.82 -4.44
N SER A 42 11.80 2.99 -3.46
CA SER A 42 13.17 2.76 -2.97
C SER A 42 13.26 1.34 -2.38
N ALA A 43 14.41 0.91 -1.85
CA ALA A 43 14.48 -0.33 -1.06
C ALA A 43 13.56 -0.28 0.18
N ASP A 44 13.30 0.93 0.71
CA ASP A 44 12.54 1.15 1.94
C ASP A 44 11.04 1.34 1.73
N GLU A 45 10.63 1.83 0.56
CA GLU A 45 9.26 2.31 0.35
C GLU A 45 8.52 1.60 -0.80
N ARG A 46 7.32 1.12 -0.48
CA ARG A 46 6.31 0.65 -1.42
C ARG A 46 5.10 1.59 -1.36
N VAL A 47 4.62 2.02 -2.53
CA VAL A 47 3.47 2.94 -2.60
C VAL A 47 2.37 2.40 -3.48
N TRP A 48 1.14 2.49 -2.98
CA TRP A 48 -0.08 2.16 -3.71
C TRP A 48 -0.91 3.41 -3.97
N GLN A 49 -1.43 3.53 -5.18
CA GLN A 49 -2.42 4.55 -5.52
C GLN A 49 -3.80 3.94 -5.35
N VAL A 50 -4.45 4.23 -4.23
CA VAL A 50 -5.75 3.65 -3.86
C VAL A 50 -6.86 4.62 -4.26
N THR A 51 -7.62 4.27 -5.29
CA THR A 51 -8.81 5.04 -5.69
C THR A 51 -9.96 4.67 -4.76
N VAL A 52 -10.49 5.66 -4.05
CA VAL A 52 -11.60 5.51 -3.11
C VAL A 52 -12.82 6.29 -3.63
N PRO A 53 -14.00 5.65 -3.77
CA PRO A 53 -15.20 6.33 -4.26
C PRO A 53 -15.68 7.44 -3.30
N ALA A 54 -16.56 8.30 -3.79
CA ALA A 54 -17.22 9.32 -2.97
C ALA A 54 -18.01 8.68 -1.83
N ASN A 55 -17.88 9.18 -0.60
CA ASN A 55 -18.56 8.66 0.60
C ASN A 55 -18.39 7.13 0.80
N GLY A 56 -17.26 6.57 0.36
CA GLY A 56 -17.05 5.14 0.37
C GLY A 56 -15.67 4.73 0.87
N GLU A 57 -15.35 3.47 0.66
CA GLU A 57 -14.10 2.87 1.12
C GLU A 57 -13.48 1.94 0.09
N THR A 58 -12.19 1.65 0.27
CA THR A 58 -11.46 0.66 -0.50
C THR A 58 -10.52 -0.09 0.42
N VAL A 59 -10.50 -1.41 0.30
CA VAL A 59 -9.64 -2.28 1.10
C VAL A 59 -8.41 -2.65 0.27
N LEU A 60 -7.24 -2.23 0.74
CA LEU A 60 -5.94 -2.62 0.21
C LEU A 60 -5.39 -3.78 1.05
N THR A 61 -5.05 -4.89 0.41
CA THR A 61 -4.30 -5.98 1.04
C THR A 61 -2.94 -6.11 0.37
N ALA A 62 -1.92 -6.37 1.19
CA ALA A 62 -0.57 -6.62 0.73
C ALA A 62 0.10 -7.65 1.64
N GLN A 63 0.70 -8.68 1.05
CA GLN A 63 1.63 -9.56 1.75
C GLN A 63 3.04 -8.98 1.62
N ILE A 64 3.72 -8.84 2.74
CA ILE A 64 5.10 -8.36 2.81
C ILE A 64 5.89 -9.41 3.57
N ASP A 65 6.83 -10.03 2.87
CA ASP A 65 7.73 -11.03 3.42
C ASP A 65 9.06 -10.35 3.71
N THR A 66 9.48 -10.39 4.98
CA THR A 66 10.80 -9.92 5.44
C THR A 66 11.53 -11.08 6.12
N ARG A 67 12.85 -11.12 5.98
CA ARG A 67 13.69 -12.08 6.71
C ARG A 67 13.81 -11.63 8.17
N TYR A 68 13.60 -12.56 9.11
CA TYR A 68 13.74 -12.36 10.55
C TYR A 68 15.19 -12.54 11.02
#